data_AF-A0A497RT76-F1
#
_entry.id   AF-A0A497RT76-F1
#
_cell.length_a   1.000
_cell.length_b   1.000
_cell.length_c   1.000
_cell.angle_alpha   90.00
_cell.angle_beta   90.00
_cell.angle_gamma   90.00
#
_symmetry.space_group_name_H-M   'P 1'
#
loop_
_entity.id
_entity.type
_entity.pdbx_description
1 polymer ?
#
loop_
_entity_poly.entity_id
_entity_poly.type
_entity_poly.pdbx_seq_one_letter_code
_entity_poly.pdbx_strand_id
1 'polypeptide(L)'
;MRRLEEEDVERIVTVAGDLIGMYLVLAQLSELLGVSLYELFTYVIRFWYLIPWKWIVEFYPFWIGLHFSLLVAMFADMLVNTYYSLRGRYLPSMTYTRLICIYTFFATLLLTVVFRTPRFYVLLFLSFLGILHTFFYPEVYERG
;
A
#
# COMPACT_ATOMS: atom_id res chain seq x y z
N MET A 1 14.92 -20.07 -26.63
CA MET A 1 13.82 -20.58 -25.78
C MET A 1 13.82 -19.94 -24.40
N ARG A 2 14.92 -19.94 -23.63
CA ARG A 2 14.97 -19.34 -22.26
C ARG A 2 14.50 -17.87 -22.12
N ARG A 3 14.74 -17.00 -23.11
CA ARG A 3 14.33 -15.59 -23.04
C ARG A 3 12.83 -15.33 -23.21
N LEU A 4 12.10 -16.23 -23.88
CA LEU A 4 10.66 -16.04 -24.09
C LEU A 4 9.89 -16.34 -22.79
N GLU A 5 10.35 -17.32 -22.02
CA GLU A 5 9.76 -17.63 -20.70
C GLU A 5 10.00 -16.49 -19.68
N GLU A 6 11.15 -15.82 -19.72
CA GLU A 6 11.45 -14.69 -18.83
C GLU A 6 10.54 -13.49 -19.11
N GLU A 7 10.31 -13.15 -20.38
CA GLU A 7 9.44 -12.02 -20.78
C GLU A 7 7.97 -12.28 -20.43
N ASP A 8 7.50 -13.52 -20.60
CA ASP A 8 6.15 -13.92 -20.23
C ASP A 8 5.95 -13.89 -18.71
N VAL A 9 6.94 -14.34 -17.94
CA VAL A 9 6.90 -14.28 -16.46
C VAL A 9 6.89 -12.84 -15.97
N GLU A 10 7.73 -11.97 -16.55
CA GLU A 10 7.78 -10.55 -16.18
C GLU A 10 6.43 -9.86 -16.44
N ARG A 11 5.83 -10.07 -17.62
CA ARG A 11 4.50 -9.53 -17.94
C ARG A 11 3.41 -10.04 -17.01
N ILE A 12 3.41 -11.34 -16.68
CA ILE A 12 2.43 -11.92 -15.75
C ILE A 12 2.58 -11.30 -14.36
N VAL A 13 3.82 -11.12 -13.88
CA VAL A 13 4.09 -10.51 -12.58
C VAL A 13 3.66 -9.04 -12.55
N THR A 14 3.93 -8.27 -13.60
CA THR A 14 3.48 -6.87 -13.70
C THR A 14 1.97 -6.78 -13.69
N VAL A 15 1.27 -7.55 -14.53
CA VAL A 15 -0.20 -7.53 -14.59
C VAL A 15 -0.83 -7.97 -13.27
N ALA A 16 -0.27 -9.01 -12.62
CA ALA A 16 -0.72 -9.43 -11.30
C ALA A 16 -0.51 -8.33 -10.26
N GLY A 17 0.65 -7.64 -10.29
CA GLY A 17 0.95 -6.50 -9.42
C GLY A 17 -0.05 -5.36 -9.58
N ASP A 18 -0.37 -4.98 -10.82
CA ASP A 18 -1.32 -3.91 -11.13
C ASP A 18 -2.74 -4.26 -10.67
N LEU A 19 -3.19 -5.50 -10.91
CA LEU A 19 -4.50 -5.98 -10.44
C LEU A 19 -4.60 -6.01 -8.92
N ILE A 20 -3.55 -6.45 -8.23
CA ILE A 20 -3.48 -6.42 -6.77
C ILE A 20 -3.51 -4.97 -6.26
N GLY A 21 -2.75 -4.07 -6.88
CA GLY A 21 -2.74 -2.64 -6.54
C GLY A 21 -4.12 -2.01 -6.69
N MET A 22 -4.78 -2.24 -7.84
CA MET A 22 -6.13 -1.76 -8.11
C MET A 22 -7.15 -2.32 -7.12
N TYR A 23 -7.10 -3.62 -6.83
CA TYR A 23 -7.95 -4.25 -5.83
C TYR A 23 -7.77 -3.60 -4.45
N LEU A 24 -6.53 -3.35 -4.02
CA LEU A 24 -6.25 -2.73 -2.73
C LEU A 24 -6.78 -1.29 -2.66
N VAL A 25 -6.61 -0.49 -3.73
CA VAL A 25 -7.18 0.86 -3.80
C VAL A 25 -8.71 0.83 -3.72
N LEU A 26 -9.37 -0.04 -4.48
CA LEU A 26 -10.83 -0.17 -4.46
C LEU A 26 -11.33 -0.69 -3.11
N ALA A 27 -10.60 -1.61 -2.49
CA ALA A 27 -10.93 -2.12 -1.16
C ALA A 27 -10.81 -1.04 -0.08
N GLN A 28 -9.82 -0.15 -0.19
CA GLN A 28 -9.66 1.00 0.70
C GLN A 28 -10.76 2.05 0.48
N LEU A 29 -11.10 2.33 -0.78
CA LEU A 29 -12.18 3.26 -1.14
C LEU A 29 -13.55 2.75 -0.69
N SER A 30 -13.81 1.45 -0.86
CA SER A 30 -15.06 0.80 -0.42
C SER A 30 -15.23 0.84 1.10
N GLU A 31 -14.16 0.70 1.89
CA GLU A 31 -14.20 0.93 3.34
C GLU A 31 -14.55 2.37 3.70
N LEU A 32 -13.96 3.32 2.98
CA LEU A 32 -14.20 4.74 3.23
C LEU A 32 -15.64 5.16 2.88
N LEU A 33 -16.24 4.53 1.87
CA LEU A 33 -17.58 4.85 1.34
C LEU A 33 -18.72 3.95 1.85
N GLY A 34 -18.43 2.75 2.38
CA GLY A 34 -19.36 1.62 2.32
C GLY A 34 -19.94 1.05 3.62
N VAL A 35 -19.26 1.02 4.78
CA VAL A 35 -19.74 0.47 6.09
C VAL A 35 -18.56 0.38 7.05
N SER A 36 -18.67 0.46 8.38
CA SER A 36 -19.43 1.32 9.28
C SER A 36 -18.49 1.49 10.47
N LEU A 37 -18.33 2.71 10.98
CA LEU A 37 -17.44 2.96 12.12
C LEU A 37 -17.81 2.08 13.34
N TYR A 38 -19.06 1.59 13.39
CA TYR A 38 -19.64 0.71 14.38
C TYR A 38 -19.12 -0.74 14.35
N GLU A 39 -18.96 -1.36 13.18
CA GLU A 39 -18.36 -2.70 13.04
C GLU A 39 -16.86 -2.70 13.38
N LEU A 40 -16.21 -1.58 13.07
CA LEU A 40 -14.80 -1.35 13.36
C LEU A 40 -14.58 -1.16 14.87
N PHE A 41 -15.45 -0.41 15.53
CA PHE A 41 -15.47 -0.28 16.99
C PHE A 41 -15.65 -1.63 17.69
N THR A 42 -16.57 -2.48 17.20
CA THR A 42 -16.81 -3.81 17.78
C THR A 42 -15.63 -4.76 17.57
N TYR A 43 -14.91 -4.68 16.46
CA TYR A 43 -13.67 -5.46 16.24
C TYR A 43 -12.51 -5.02 17.15
N VAL A 44 -12.33 -3.70 17.32
CA VAL A 44 -11.32 -3.12 18.22
C VAL A 44 -11.59 -3.51 19.68
N ILE A 45 -12.85 -3.45 20.13
CA ILE A 45 -13.25 -3.87 21.47
C ILE A 45 -13.00 -5.38 21.68
N ARG A 46 -13.22 -6.21 20.66
CA ARG A 46 -13.08 -7.68 20.75
C ARG A 46 -11.63 -8.16 20.80
N PHE A 47 -10.66 -7.33 20.37
CA PHE A 47 -9.25 -7.69 20.25
C PHE A 47 -8.32 -6.79 21.11
N TRP A 48 -8.75 -6.48 22.33
CA TRP A 48 -8.18 -5.52 23.30
C TRP A 48 -6.68 -5.58 23.65
N TYR A 49 -5.88 -6.55 23.22
CA TYR A 49 -4.63 -6.86 23.94
C TYR A 49 -3.48 -5.83 23.86
N LEU A 50 -3.51 -4.81 22.99
CA LEU A 50 -2.33 -3.94 22.74
C LEU A 50 -2.55 -2.42 22.82
N ILE A 51 -3.78 -1.89 22.65
CA ILE A 51 -4.04 -0.43 22.69
C ILE A 51 -5.31 -0.16 23.51
N PRO A 52 -5.29 0.76 24.49
CA PRO A 52 -6.50 1.12 25.23
C PRO A 52 -7.52 1.80 24.30
N TRP A 53 -8.80 1.39 24.32
CA TRP A 53 -9.86 1.99 23.48
C TRP A 53 -9.86 3.52 23.53
N LYS A 54 -9.57 4.12 24.69
CA LYS A 54 -9.56 5.57 24.88
C LYS A 54 -8.71 6.31 23.85
N TRP A 55 -7.51 5.79 23.54
CA TRP A 55 -6.62 6.40 22.54
C TRP A 55 -7.17 6.30 21.12
N ILE A 56 -7.88 5.23 20.80
CA ILE A 56 -8.47 5.03 19.47
C ILE A 56 -9.65 6.00 19.27
N VAL A 57 -10.44 6.22 20.32
CA VAL A 57 -11.60 7.12 20.28
C VAL A 57 -11.18 8.59 20.36
N GLU A 58 -10.19 8.92 21.19
CA GLU A 58 -9.73 10.30 21.37
C GLU A 58 -8.97 10.81 20.13
N PHE A 59 -8.15 9.96 19.51
CA PHE A 59 -7.43 10.27 18.28
C PHE A 59 -8.14 9.75 17.03
N TYR A 60 -9.44 9.50 17.11
CA TYR A 60 -10.24 9.04 16.00
C TYR A 60 -10.09 9.82 14.69
N PRO A 61 -10.14 11.18 14.69
CA PRO A 61 -9.93 11.94 13.46
C PRO A 61 -8.53 11.76 12.87
N PHE A 62 -7.51 11.52 13.70
CA PHE A 62 -6.16 11.23 13.24
C PHE A 62 -6.10 9.88 12.51
N TRP A 63 -6.75 8.85 13.05
CA TRP A 63 -6.77 7.52 12.41
C TRP A 63 -7.49 7.53 11.06
N ILE A 64 -8.63 8.22 10.98
CA ILE A 64 -9.33 8.44 9.70
C ILE A 64 -8.47 9.26 8.74
N GLY A 65 -7.84 10.33 9.23
CA GLY A 65 -6.96 11.18 8.42
C GLY A 65 -5.79 10.37 7.83
N LEU A 66 -5.17 9.51 8.63
CA LEU A 66 -4.08 8.63 8.22
C LEU A 66 -4.55 7.57 7.21
N HIS A 67 -5.75 7.04 7.39
CA HIS A 67 -6.38 6.09 6.47
C HIS A 67 -6.68 6.74 5.12
N PHE A 68 -7.24 7.94 5.13
CA PHE A 68 -7.49 8.74 3.94
C PHE A 68 -6.20 9.14 3.24
N SER A 69 -5.18 9.59 3.99
CA SER A 69 -3.90 9.98 3.42
C SER A 69 -3.14 8.79 2.82
N LEU A 70 -3.31 7.58 3.37
CA LEU A 70 -2.82 6.34 2.77
C LEU A 70 -3.54 6.06 1.44
N LEU A 71 -4.86 6.20 1.39
CA LEU A 71 -5.64 6.02 0.16
C LEU A 71 -5.18 7.01 -0.94
N VAL A 72 -5.02 8.29 -0.60
CA VAL A 72 -4.51 9.31 -1.53
C VAL A 72 -3.12 8.96 -2.03
N ALA A 73 -2.22 8.50 -1.15
CA ALA A 73 -0.88 8.09 -1.53
C ALA A 73 -0.88 6.90 -2.49
N MET A 74 -1.69 5.87 -2.23
CA MET A 74 -1.81 4.71 -3.12
C MET A 74 -2.42 5.09 -4.48
N PHE A 75 -3.41 5.98 -4.49
CA PHE A 75 -4.01 6.46 -5.73
C PHE A 75 -3.02 7.30 -6.54
N ALA A 76 -2.27 8.19 -5.88
CA ALA A 76 -1.21 8.96 -6.50
C ALA A 76 -0.13 8.04 -7.07
N ASP A 77 0.26 7.00 -6.34
CA ASP A 77 1.25 6.02 -6.81
C ASP A 77 0.79 5.26 -8.05
N MET A 78 -0.48 4.83 -8.07
CA MET A 78 -1.08 4.22 -9.26
C MET A 78 -1.07 5.18 -10.47
N LEU A 79 -1.38 6.46 -10.27
CA LEU A 79 -1.33 7.46 -11.35
C LEU A 79 0.10 7.69 -11.86
N VAL A 80 1.07 7.78 -10.95
CA VAL A 80 2.49 7.95 -11.31
C VAL A 80 2.97 6.74 -12.09
N ASN A 81 2.75 5.51 -11.61
CA ASN A 81 3.14 4.30 -12.31
C ASN A 81 2.50 4.19 -13.70
N THR A 82 1.21 4.51 -13.80
CA THR A 82 0.49 4.56 -15.09
C THR A 82 1.12 5.58 -16.04
N TYR A 83 1.45 6.78 -15.55
CA TYR A 83 2.07 7.83 -16.35
C TYR A 83 3.46 7.44 -16.88
N TYR A 84 4.30 6.80 -16.05
CA TYR A 84 5.62 6.34 -16.48
C TYR A 84 5.51 5.19 -17.49
N SER A 85 4.61 4.23 -17.24
CA SER A 85 4.33 3.12 -18.15
C SER A 85 3.86 3.61 -19.53
N LEU A 86 2.94 4.58 -19.58
CA LEU A 86 2.48 5.19 -20.84
C LEU A 86 3.58 5.92 -21.61
N ARG A 87 4.63 6.40 -20.94
CA ARG A 87 5.79 7.06 -21.57
C ARG A 87 6.90 6.09 -21.98
N GLY A 88 6.67 4.78 -21.87
CA GLY A 88 7.65 3.76 -22.17
C GLY A 88 8.81 3.72 -21.17
N ARG A 89 8.65 4.34 -19.99
CA ARG A 89 9.60 4.19 -18.89
C ARG A 89 9.11 3.09 -17.97
N TYR A 90 9.99 2.15 -17.66
CA TYR A 90 9.65 1.00 -16.85
C TYR A 90 9.41 1.35 -15.38
N LEU A 91 10.06 2.39 -14.85
CA LEU A 91 10.05 2.70 -13.41
C LEU A 91 10.02 4.22 -13.13
N PRO A 92 9.32 4.64 -12.04
CA PRO A 92 9.43 5.99 -11.49
C PRO A 92 10.84 6.27 -10.95
N SER A 93 11.13 7.54 -10.64
CA SER A 93 12.41 7.88 -10.03
C SER A 93 12.61 7.17 -8.69
N MET A 94 13.84 6.71 -8.46
CA MET A 94 14.23 5.99 -7.25
C MET A 94 13.86 6.70 -5.95
N THR A 95 14.09 8.02 -5.90
CA THR A 95 13.78 8.85 -4.73
C THR A 95 12.29 8.87 -4.44
N TYR A 96 11.45 8.98 -5.48
CA TYR A 96 10.01 8.92 -5.33
C TYR A 96 9.57 7.56 -4.79
N THR A 97 10.03 6.45 -5.40
CA THR A 97 9.66 5.09 -4.98
C THR A 97 10.07 4.80 -3.53
N ARG A 98 11.24 5.29 -3.09
CA ARG A 98 11.66 5.17 -1.68
C ARG A 98 10.72 5.90 -0.73
N LEU A 99 10.40 7.17 -1.03
CA LEU A 99 9.56 7.99 -0.18
C LEU A 99 8.15 7.41 -0.06
N ILE A 100 7.56 6.98 -1.18
CA ILE A 100 6.21 6.40 -1.18
C ILE A 100 6.19 5.06 -0.44
N CYS A 101 7.16 4.17 -0.65
CA CYS A 101 7.22 2.89 0.07
C CYS A 101 7.43 3.08 1.57
N ILE A 102 8.31 4.00 1.99
CA ILE A 102 8.52 4.33 3.41
C ILE A 102 7.26 4.89 4.05
N TYR A 103 6.62 5.86 3.41
CA TYR A 103 5.38 6.45 3.92
C TYR A 103 4.28 5.40 4.04
N THR A 104 4.08 4.60 2.99
CA THR A 104 3.05 3.54 2.94
C THR A 104 3.33 2.50 4.03
N PHE A 105 4.59 2.11 4.25
CA PHE A 105 4.98 1.20 5.32
C PHE A 105 4.64 1.72 6.71
N PHE A 106 5.03 2.96 7.05
CA PHE A 106 4.73 3.52 8.37
C PHE A 106 3.23 3.76 8.58
N ALA A 107 2.53 4.28 7.57
CA ALA A 107 1.08 4.50 7.64
C ALA A 107 0.33 3.17 7.82
N THR A 108 0.68 2.14 7.04
CA THR A 108 0.05 0.82 7.14
C THR A 108 0.44 0.10 8.43
N LEU A 109 1.66 0.28 8.96
CA LEU A 109 2.07 -0.29 10.25
C LEU A 109 1.18 0.24 11.39
N LEU A 110 1.02 1.56 11.44
CA LEU A 110 0.16 2.25 12.40
C LEU A 110 -1.30 1.80 12.29
N LEU A 111 -1.83 1.75 11.06
CA LEU A 111 -3.20 1.29 10.81
C LEU A 111 -3.39 -0.20 11.09
N THR A 112 -2.39 -1.05 10.83
CA THR A 112 -2.45 -2.48 11.12
C THR A 112 -2.62 -2.73 12.62
N VAL A 113 -1.90 -1.97 13.44
CA VAL A 113 -1.93 -2.10 14.90
C VAL A 113 -3.31 -1.72 15.46
N VAL A 114 -3.96 -0.71 14.87
CA VAL A 114 -5.29 -0.22 15.29
C VAL A 114 -6.44 -1.04 14.70
N PHE A 115 -6.47 -1.21 13.38
CA PHE A 115 -7.61 -1.77 12.65
C PHE A 115 -7.54 -3.31 12.49
N ARG A 116 -6.33 -3.89 12.53
CA ARG A 116 -6.06 -5.34 12.42
C ARG A 116 -6.75 -6.05 11.26
N THR A 117 -6.96 -5.32 10.17
CA THR A 117 -7.62 -5.82 8.96
C THR A 117 -6.57 -6.50 8.05
N PRO A 118 -6.87 -7.66 7.44
CA PRO A 118 -5.92 -8.40 6.58
C PRO A 118 -5.31 -7.54 5.47
N ARG A 119 -6.06 -6.56 4.94
CA ARG A 119 -5.61 -5.61 3.92
C ARG A 119 -4.37 -4.80 4.35
N PHE A 120 -4.34 -4.33 5.59
CA PHE A 120 -3.20 -3.56 6.08
C PHE A 120 -1.96 -4.44 6.24
N TYR A 121 -2.11 -5.71 6.60
CA TYR A 121 -0.99 -6.66 6.61
C TYR A 121 -0.41 -6.90 5.21
N VAL A 122 -1.27 -7.03 4.19
CA VAL A 122 -0.82 -7.15 2.79
C VAL A 122 -0.06 -5.89 2.36
N LEU A 123 -0.63 -4.70 2.63
CA LEU A 123 0.03 -3.44 2.30
C LEU A 123 1.34 -3.24 3.05
N LEU A 124 1.40 -3.63 4.32
CA LEU A 124 2.61 -3.59 5.14
C LEU A 124 3.70 -4.50 4.55
N PHE A 125 3.32 -5.71 4.14
CA PHE A 125 4.25 -6.64 3.50
C PHE A 125 4.73 -6.15 2.14
N LEU A 126 3.84 -5.66 1.28
CA LEU A 126 4.20 -5.14 -0.05
C LEU A 126 5.09 -3.89 0.04
N SER A 127 4.75 -2.95 0.94
CA SER A 127 5.57 -1.76 1.16
C SER A 127 6.93 -2.10 1.74
N PHE A 128 7.01 -3.09 2.63
CA PHE A 128 8.29 -3.62 3.12
C PHE A 128 9.15 -4.22 1.99
N LEU A 129 8.56 -5.03 1.11
CA LEU A 129 9.26 -5.55 -0.08
C LEU A 129 9.74 -4.42 -1.00
N GLY A 130 8.92 -3.37 -1.21
CA GLY A 130 9.30 -2.20 -2.00
C GLY A 130 10.49 -1.44 -1.40
N ILE A 131 10.54 -1.29 -0.06
CA ILE A 131 11.71 -0.74 0.63
C ILE A 131 12.92 -1.64 0.36
N LEU A 132 12.83 -2.95 0.59
CA LEU A 132 13.95 -3.85 0.32
C LEU A 132 14.42 -3.72 -1.14
N HIS A 133 13.51 -3.73 -2.10
CA HIS A 133 13.85 -3.60 -3.52
C HIS A 133 14.61 -2.29 -3.83
N THR A 134 14.11 -1.15 -3.33
CA THR A 134 14.74 0.17 -3.57
C THR A 134 16.07 0.39 -2.85
N PHE A 135 16.37 -0.38 -1.80
CA PHE A 135 17.66 -0.30 -1.09
C PHE A 135 18.67 -1.33 -1.60
N PHE A 136 18.24 -2.54 -1.95
CA PHE A 136 19.13 -3.61 -2.41
C PHE A 136 19.42 -3.56 -3.92
N TYR A 137 18.54 -3.00 -4.74
CA TYR A 137 18.70 -2.95 -6.20
C TYR A 137 18.61 -1.52 -6.75
N PRO A 138 19.55 -0.63 -6.37
CA PRO A 138 19.54 0.75 -6.82
C PRO A 138 19.76 0.90 -8.33
N GLU A 139 20.57 0.02 -8.92
CA GLU A 139 20.95 0.03 -10.34
C GLU A 139 19.76 -0.10 -11.30
N VAL A 140 18.67 -0.71 -10.84
CA VAL A 140 17.45 -0.92 -11.64
C VAL A 140 16.77 0.42 -11.96
N TYR A 141 16.91 1.40 -11.08
CA TYR A 141 16.34 2.74 -11.24
C TYR A 141 17.28 3.73 -11.95
N GLU A 142 18.57 3.40 -12.09
CA GLU A 142 19.54 4.22 -12.83
C GLU A 142 19.54 3.91 -14.34
N ARG A 143 18.97 2.78 -14.77
CA ARG A 143 18.91 2.35 -16.18
C ARG A 143 17.64 2.79 -16.94
N GLY A 144 16.68 3.48 -16.30
CA GLY A 144 15.40 3.94 -16.89
C GLY A 144 15.28 5.45 -17.03
#